data_AF-D8FBT7-F1
#
_entry.id   AF-D8FBT7-F1
#
_cell.length_a   1.000
_cell.length_b   1.000
_cell.length_c   1.000
_cell.angle_alpha   90.00
_cell.angle_beta   90.00
_cell.angle_gamma   90.00
#
_symmetry.space_group_name_H-M   'P 1'
#
loop_
_entity.id
_entity.type
_entity.pdbx_description
1 polymer ?
#
loop_
_entity_poly.entity_id
_entity_poly.type
_entity_poly.pdbx_seq_one_letter_code
_entity_poly.pdbx_strand_id
1 'polypeptide(L)'
;MNHKKYHALSPSELNGWIKEKKSFYLIDTLLEDHFRKIHLPGAVNACVFQVIFMEQIKGITDDKEVPIVVYGSSDRSMDAATAAGKLVENGYRDVHLLGGGIEAWRNAGFPLAGEATLVPDNPETLLVLENRSYEVDPDQSTIQWWGRNPNTTHFGNVGIAKGEMTVNDGIITGAVHMDMDVITNINLEGNRLQPVLIAHLKSDDFFLTRLFPEARFDITHAEPVEKPFLSVPNYRVEGALRIRGISAKQGFMATIANTPENGLAAEAHFDIDRTRWGVIYGSARFFEHLGMHLVFDLISFQVRIIAF
;
A
#
# COMPACT_ATOMS: atom_id res chain seq x y z
N MET A 1 -3.77 -18.52 -25.48
CA MET A 1 -3.22 -17.35 -26.20
C MET A 1 -4.41 -16.57 -26.74
N ASN A 2 -4.87 -15.53 -26.03
CA ASN A 2 -5.99 -14.71 -26.49
C ASN A 2 -5.54 -13.89 -27.69
N HIS A 3 -6.20 -14.07 -28.84
CA HIS A 3 -6.04 -13.17 -29.97
C HIS A 3 -6.45 -11.77 -29.52
N LYS A 4 -5.49 -10.84 -29.40
CA LYS A 4 -5.80 -9.43 -29.13
C LYS A 4 -6.74 -8.94 -30.23
N LYS A 5 -7.95 -8.53 -29.86
CA LYS A 5 -9.01 -8.06 -30.76
C LYS A 5 -8.89 -6.55 -31.07
N TYR A 6 -7.71 -5.99 -30.89
CA TYR A 6 -7.38 -4.59 -31.18
C TYR A 6 -6.05 -4.53 -31.92
N HIS A 7 -5.82 -3.44 -32.64
CA HIS A 7 -4.66 -3.22 -33.49
C HIS A 7 -3.55 -2.47 -32.74
N ALA A 8 -2.29 -2.86 -32.94
CA ALA A 8 -1.17 -2.06 -32.48
C ALA A 8 -0.93 -0.89 -33.45
N LEU A 9 -0.50 0.25 -32.92
CA LEU A 9 -0.14 1.45 -33.69
C LEU A 9 1.15 2.03 -33.14
N SER A 10 2.12 2.33 -34.00
CA SER A 10 3.36 3.00 -33.60
C SER A 10 3.18 4.52 -33.51
N PRO A 11 4.05 5.24 -32.77
CA PRO A 11 4.05 6.70 -32.76
C PRO A 11 4.11 7.32 -34.16
N SER A 12 4.93 6.77 -35.06
CA SER A 12 5.09 7.30 -36.42
C SER A 12 3.82 7.14 -37.26
N GLU A 13 3.13 6.00 -37.15
CA GLU A 13 1.86 5.76 -37.84
C GLU A 13 0.76 6.70 -37.34
N LEU A 14 0.63 6.84 -36.01
CA LEU A 14 -0.34 7.77 -35.42
C LEU A 14 -0.06 9.22 -35.83
N ASN A 15 1.21 9.64 -35.80
CA ASN A 15 1.60 10.98 -36.27
C ASN A 15 1.29 11.17 -37.77
N GLY A 16 1.44 10.12 -38.57
CA GLY A 16 0.97 10.11 -39.96
C GLY A 16 -0.53 10.36 -40.08
N TRP A 17 -1.34 9.64 -39.30
CA TRP A 17 -2.80 9.82 -39.26
C TRP A 17 -3.21 11.24 -38.87
N ILE A 18 -2.52 11.84 -37.88
CA ILE A 18 -2.74 13.22 -37.45
C ILE A 18 -2.41 14.21 -38.58
N LYS A 19 -1.27 14.05 -39.25
CA LYS A 19 -0.86 14.91 -40.39
C LYS A 19 -1.80 14.78 -41.58
N GLU A 20 -2.30 13.57 -41.84
CA GLU A 20 -3.28 13.27 -42.88
C GLU A 20 -4.70 13.71 -42.50
N LYS A 21 -4.92 14.19 -41.26
CA LYS A 21 -6.22 14.59 -40.72
C LYS A 21 -7.29 13.50 -40.84
N LYS A 22 -6.91 12.25 -40.56
CA LYS A 22 -7.87 11.15 -40.48
C LYS A 22 -8.88 11.40 -39.35
N SER A 23 -10.10 10.92 -39.53
CA SER A 23 -11.14 10.98 -38.50
C SER A 23 -11.02 9.79 -37.55
N PHE A 24 -10.68 10.05 -36.30
CA PHE A 24 -10.60 9.07 -35.21
C PHE A 24 -10.66 9.79 -33.86
N TYR A 25 -10.94 9.05 -32.78
CA TYR A 25 -10.80 9.57 -31.41
C TYR A 25 -9.47 9.14 -30.81
N LEU A 26 -8.75 10.09 -30.22
CA LEU A 26 -7.51 9.82 -29.50
C LEU A 26 -7.78 9.94 -27.99
N ILE A 27 -7.61 8.85 -27.25
CA ILE A 27 -8.05 8.75 -25.86
C ILE A 27 -6.85 8.49 -24.96
N ASP A 28 -6.60 9.42 -24.04
CA ASP A 28 -5.69 9.24 -22.91
C ASP A 28 -6.39 8.45 -21.80
N THR A 29 -5.75 7.37 -21.35
CA THR A 29 -6.32 6.43 -20.39
C THR A 29 -5.91 6.67 -18.94
N LEU A 30 -5.08 7.69 -18.68
CA LEU A 30 -4.53 8.01 -17.37
C LEU A 30 -5.46 8.94 -16.56
N LEU A 31 -5.06 9.24 -15.32
CA LEU A 31 -5.79 10.16 -14.44
C LEU A 31 -5.84 11.57 -15.04
N GLU A 32 -6.92 12.31 -14.74
CA GLU A 32 -7.13 13.67 -15.27
C GLU A 32 -5.98 14.61 -14.92
N ASP A 33 -5.44 14.54 -13.70
CA ASP A 33 -4.31 15.37 -13.29
C ASP A 33 -3.03 15.07 -14.08
N HIS A 34 -2.84 13.81 -14.50
CA HIS A 34 -1.73 13.44 -15.38
C HIS A 34 -1.97 14.01 -16.78
N PHE A 35 -3.17 13.82 -17.33
CA PHE A 35 -3.57 14.38 -18.62
C PHE A 35 -3.40 15.90 -18.68
N ARG A 36 -3.84 16.65 -17.66
CA ARG A 36 -3.68 18.11 -17.60
C ARG A 36 -2.21 18.54 -17.68
N LYS A 37 -1.33 17.81 -16.99
CA LYS A 37 0.12 18.05 -17.01
C LYS A 37 0.73 17.69 -18.36
N ILE A 38 0.34 16.56 -18.93
CA ILE A 38 0.95 16.03 -20.15
C ILE A 38 0.02 15.04 -20.88
N HIS A 39 -0.15 15.26 -22.19
CA HIS A 39 -0.92 14.39 -23.07
C HIS A 39 -0.51 14.58 -24.54
N LEU A 40 -0.98 13.71 -25.44
CA LEU A 40 -0.82 13.88 -26.87
C LEU A 40 -1.77 14.99 -27.40
N PRO A 41 -1.33 15.87 -28.33
CA PRO A 41 -2.18 16.93 -28.88
C PRO A 41 -3.47 16.40 -29.50
N GLY A 42 -4.61 17.00 -29.13
CA GLY A 42 -5.94 16.61 -29.64
C GLY A 42 -6.55 15.39 -28.95
N ALA A 43 -5.88 14.79 -27.96
CA ALA A 43 -6.45 13.74 -27.15
C ALA A 43 -7.57 14.24 -26.23
N VAL A 44 -8.50 13.36 -25.89
CA VAL A 44 -9.48 13.52 -24.83
C VAL A 44 -9.19 12.52 -23.70
N ASN A 45 -9.49 12.87 -22.45
CA ASN A 45 -9.23 11.99 -21.30
C ASN A 45 -10.42 11.07 -20.99
N ALA A 46 -10.15 9.79 -20.79
CA ALA A 46 -11.07 8.83 -20.18
C ALA A 46 -10.27 7.84 -19.34
N CYS A 47 -10.29 8.01 -18.01
CA CYS A 47 -9.40 7.28 -17.11
C CYS A 47 -9.83 5.82 -16.95
N VAL A 48 -8.97 4.88 -17.35
CA VAL A 48 -9.27 3.43 -17.31
C VAL A 48 -9.41 2.87 -15.89
N PHE A 49 -8.84 3.57 -14.91
CA PHE A 49 -8.90 3.22 -13.49
C PHE A 49 -10.25 3.56 -12.85
N GLN A 50 -11.03 4.46 -13.46
CA GLN A 50 -12.33 4.85 -12.94
C GLN A 50 -13.42 3.85 -13.35
N VAL A 51 -14.35 3.57 -12.43
CA VAL A 51 -15.48 2.67 -12.69
C VAL A 51 -16.40 3.17 -13.80
N ILE A 52 -16.45 4.49 -14.01
CA ILE A 52 -17.23 5.17 -15.04
C ILE A 52 -16.52 5.24 -16.41
N PHE A 53 -15.40 4.54 -16.60
CA PHE A 53 -14.63 4.59 -17.84
C PHE A 53 -15.51 4.42 -19.09
N MET A 54 -16.42 3.43 -19.12
CA MET A 54 -17.28 3.22 -20.29
C MET A 54 -18.34 4.31 -20.48
N GLU A 55 -18.76 5.00 -19.42
CA GLU A 55 -19.64 6.16 -19.51
C GLU A 55 -18.90 7.38 -20.09
N GLN A 56 -17.65 7.59 -19.68
CA GLN A 56 -16.76 8.60 -20.26
C GLN A 56 -16.55 8.36 -21.76
N ILE A 57 -16.28 7.11 -22.15
CA ILE A 57 -16.16 6.74 -23.57
C ILE A 57 -17.47 7.05 -24.32
N LYS A 58 -18.64 6.69 -23.79
CA LYS A 58 -19.92 7.01 -24.44
C LYS A 58 -20.16 8.52 -24.57
N GLY A 59 -19.70 9.31 -23.61
CA GLY A 59 -19.72 10.78 -23.69
C GLY A 59 -18.81 11.34 -24.78
N ILE A 60 -17.72 10.64 -25.13
CA ILE A 60 -16.83 10.97 -26.25
C ILE A 60 -17.45 10.49 -27.57
N THR A 61 -17.84 9.22 -27.65
CA THR A 61 -18.49 8.61 -28.80
C THR A 61 -19.29 7.36 -28.44
N ASP A 62 -20.52 7.28 -28.92
CA ASP A 62 -21.31 6.04 -28.88
C ASP A 62 -21.28 5.26 -30.21
N ASP A 63 -20.66 5.82 -31.25
CA ASP A 63 -20.41 5.10 -32.51
C ASP A 63 -19.37 3.99 -32.27
N LYS A 64 -19.77 2.74 -32.53
CA LYS A 64 -18.94 1.54 -32.30
C LYS A 64 -18.03 1.22 -33.49
N GLU A 65 -18.25 1.85 -34.64
CA GLU A 65 -17.50 1.62 -35.87
C GLU A 65 -16.42 2.68 -36.11
N VAL A 66 -16.48 3.82 -35.40
CA VAL A 66 -15.45 4.87 -35.52
C VAL A 66 -14.11 4.37 -34.98
N PRO A 67 -12.97 4.68 -35.64
CA PRO A 67 -11.66 4.33 -35.12
C PRO A 67 -11.38 5.04 -33.79
N ILE A 68 -10.96 4.27 -32.79
CA ILE A 68 -10.54 4.78 -31.48
C ILE A 68 -9.09 4.36 -31.24
N VAL A 69 -8.21 5.33 -31.02
CA VAL A 69 -6.84 5.12 -30.58
C VAL A 69 -6.76 5.39 -29.09
N VAL A 70 -6.43 4.37 -28.30
CA VAL A 70 -6.12 4.52 -26.86
C VAL A 70 -4.62 4.53 -26.63
N TYR A 71 -4.19 5.31 -25.65
CA TYR A 71 -2.82 5.29 -25.17
C TYR A 71 -2.76 5.55 -23.66
N GLY A 72 -1.62 5.24 -23.07
CA GLY A 72 -1.34 5.54 -21.68
C GLY A 72 0.12 5.89 -21.48
N SER A 73 0.69 5.51 -20.34
CA SER A 73 2.00 6.03 -19.90
C SER A 73 3.17 5.49 -20.72
N SER A 74 3.32 4.16 -20.78
CA SER A 74 4.50 3.48 -21.34
C SER A 74 4.23 1.99 -21.61
N ASP A 75 5.17 1.30 -22.26
CA ASP A 75 5.10 -0.17 -22.46
C ASP A 75 5.22 -0.99 -21.17
N ARG A 76 5.60 -0.36 -20.05
CA ARG A 76 5.63 -1.01 -18.72
C ARG A 76 4.25 -1.08 -18.09
N SER A 77 3.30 -0.29 -18.58
CA SER A 77 1.95 -0.19 -18.02
C SER A 77 0.94 -0.98 -18.84
N MET A 78 -0.13 -1.42 -18.16
CA MET A 78 -1.26 -2.11 -18.77
C MET A 78 -2.46 -1.19 -18.99
N ASP A 79 -2.33 0.13 -18.75
CA ASP A 79 -3.38 1.13 -18.87
C ASP A 79 -4.12 1.09 -20.23
N ALA A 80 -3.41 1.31 -21.34
CA ALA A 80 -3.95 1.34 -22.68
C ALA A 80 -4.47 -0.04 -23.11
N ALA A 81 -3.77 -1.12 -22.75
CA ALA A 81 -4.17 -2.48 -23.07
C ALA A 81 -5.47 -2.87 -22.37
N THR A 82 -5.65 -2.43 -21.12
CA THR A 82 -6.88 -2.61 -20.34
C THR A 82 -8.02 -1.81 -20.95
N ALA A 83 -7.77 -0.56 -21.33
CA ALA A 83 -8.76 0.30 -21.99
C ALA A 83 -9.23 -0.30 -23.32
N ALA A 84 -8.29 -0.75 -24.16
CA ALA A 84 -8.59 -1.40 -25.44
C ALA A 84 -9.42 -2.67 -25.24
N GLY A 85 -9.10 -3.50 -24.24
CA GLY A 85 -9.89 -4.68 -23.87
C GLY A 85 -11.33 -4.32 -23.51
N LYS A 86 -11.52 -3.35 -22.60
CA LYS A 86 -12.85 -2.86 -22.20
C LYS A 86 -13.67 -2.33 -23.38
N LEU A 87 -13.05 -1.58 -24.29
CA LEU A 87 -13.71 -1.07 -25.50
C LEU A 87 -14.21 -2.20 -26.39
N VAL A 88 -13.36 -3.17 -26.70
CA VAL A 88 -13.73 -4.31 -27.54
C VAL A 88 -14.84 -5.15 -26.90
N GLU A 89 -14.75 -5.41 -25.59
CA GLU A 89 -15.79 -6.15 -24.84
C GLU A 89 -17.14 -5.44 -24.86
N ASN A 90 -17.13 -4.10 -25.00
CA ASN A 90 -18.32 -3.26 -25.12
C ASN A 90 -18.71 -2.96 -26.58
N GLY A 91 -18.16 -3.71 -27.53
CA GLY A 91 -18.62 -3.74 -28.92
C GLY A 91 -17.97 -2.73 -29.87
N TYR A 92 -17.01 -1.91 -29.41
CA TYR A 92 -16.22 -1.06 -30.31
C TYR A 92 -15.34 -1.94 -31.21
N ARG A 93 -15.43 -1.75 -32.52
CA ARG A 93 -14.88 -2.69 -33.51
C ARG A 93 -13.53 -2.28 -34.07
N ASP A 94 -13.24 -0.98 -34.10
CA ASP A 94 -11.99 -0.45 -34.64
C ASP A 94 -11.16 0.24 -33.55
N VAL A 95 -10.50 -0.58 -32.73
CA VAL A 95 -9.71 -0.14 -31.58
C VAL A 95 -8.23 -0.31 -31.87
N HIS A 96 -7.48 0.78 -31.71
CA HIS A 96 -6.04 0.85 -31.85
C HIS A 96 -5.38 1.20 -30.52
N LEU A 97 -4.25 0.57 -30.23
CA LEU A 97 -3.42 0.86 -29.07
C LEU A 97 -2.11 1.48 -29.54
N LEU A 98 -1.79 2.69 -29.05
CA LEU A 98 -0.49 3.30 -29.26
C LEU A 98 0.59 2.59 -28.43
N GLY A 99 1.50 1.89 -29.10
CA GLY A 99 2.63 1.21 -28.46
C GLY A 99 3.56 2.20 -27.76
N GLY A 100 3.99 1.87 -26.55
CA GLY A 100 4.91 2.68 -25.75
C GLY A 100 4.34 4.00 -25.20
N GLY A 101 3.06 4.30 -25.45
CA GLY A 101 2.35 5.42 -24.82
C GLY A 101 3.02 6.79 -25.01
N ILE A 102 2.85 7.66 -24.01
CA ILE A 102 3.44 9.01 -23.95
C ILE A 102 4.97 8.95 -24.04
N GLU A 103 5.60 7.97 -23.39
CA GLU A 103 7.07 7.82 -23.39
C GLU A 103 7.62 7.60 -24.79
N ALA A 104 7.07 6.64 -25.55
CA ALA A 104 7.51 6.37 -26.92
C ALA A 104 7.17 7.52 -27.87
N TRP A 105 6.03 8.18 -27.67
CA TRP A 105 5.66 9.39 -28.42
C TRP A 105 6.68 10.52 -28.24
N ARG A 106 7.08 10.78 -26.99
CA ARG A 106 8.12 11.77 -26.64
C ARG A 106 9.48 11.37 -27.23
N ASN A 107 9.88 10.11 -27.08
CA ASN A 107 11.16 9.61 -27.59
C ASN A 107 11.25 9.66 -29.12
N ALA A 108 10.11 9.60 -29.82
CA ALA A 108 10.03 9.81 -31.26
C ALA A 108 10.14 11.30 -31.68
N GLY A 109 10.24 12.23 -30.72
CA GLY A 109 10.39 13.66 -30.97
C GLY A 109 9.09 14.37 -31.37
N PHE A 110 7.94 13.77 -31.10
CA PHE A 110 6.64 14.37 -31.43
C PHE A 110 6.15 15.30 -30.31
N PRO A 111 5.36 16.34 -30.66
CA PRO A 111 4.93 17.34 -29.71
C PRO A 111 3.96 16.76 -28.67
N LEU A 112 4.05 17.27 -27.44
CA LEU A 112 3.13 16.99 -26.34
C LEU A 112 2.36 18.28 -26.00
N ALA A 113 1.18 18.12 -25.41
CA ALA A 113 0.34 19.19 -24.90
C ALA A 113 0.18 19.05 -23.38
N GLY A 114 -0.24 20.12 -22.70
CA GLY A 114 -0.41 20.17 -21.24
C GLY A 114 0.44 21.23 -20.56
N GLU A 115 0.31 21.33 -19.25
CA GLU A 115 0.92 22.37 -18.41
C GLU A 115 2.42 22.14 -18.12
N ALA A 116 2.88 20.88 -18.18
CA ALA A 116 4.18 20.46 -17.65
C ALA A 116 4.90 19.45 -18.56
N THR A 117 4.86 19.66 -19.88
CA THR A 117 5.38 18.71 -20.89
C THR A 117 6.89 18.43 -20.82
N LEU A 118 7.65 19.31 -20.15
CA LEU A 118 9.10 19.20 -19.96
C LEU A 118 9.50 18.55 -18.63
N VAL A 119 8.54 18.31 -17.73
CA VAL A 119 8.81 17.67 -16.45
C VAL A 119 8.97 16.17 -16.68
N PRO A 120 10.03 15.53 -16.14
CA PRO A 120 10.17 14.08 -16.21
C PRO A 120 8.93 13.38 -15.65
N ASP A 121 8.42 12.40 -16.38
CA ASP A 121 7.30 11.59 -15.94
C ASP A 121 7.73 10.74 -14.73
N ASN A 122 7.03 10.88 -13.61
CA ASN A 122 7.22 10.03 -12.44
C ASN A 122 6.03 9.08 -12.36
N PRO A 123 6.20 7.78 -12.68
CA PRO A 123 5.09 6.85 -12.66
C PRO A 123 4.68 6.45 -11.23
N GLU A 124 5.37 6.97 -10.19
CA GLU A 124 5.09 6.72 -8.78
C GLU A 124 5.00 5.22 -8.47
N THR A 125 5.83 4.40 -9.14
CA THR A 125 5.79 2.93 -8.97
C THR A 125 6.67 2.46 -7.83
N LEU A 126 7.71 3.21 -7.50
CA LEU A 126 8.73 2.85 -6.51
C LEU A 126 8.77 3.89 -5.40
N LEU A 127 9.01 3.42 -4.17
CA LEU A 127 9.22 4.30 -3.05
C LEU A 127 10.54 5.05 -3.15
N VAL A 128 10.48 6.37 -2.93
CA VAL A 128 11.63 7.23 -2.65
C VAL A 128 11.29 8.01 -1.39
N LEU A 129 12.12 7.91 -0.36
CA LEU A 129 11.96 8.62 0.91
C LEU A 129 13.01 9.73 1.02
N GLU A 130 12.64 10.84 1.65
CA GLU A 130 13.56 11.94 1.92
C GLU A 130 14.43 11.64 3.16
N ASN A 131 15.69 12.09 3.13
CA ASN A 131 16.62 11.99 4.25
C ASN A 131 16.27 13.00 5.34
N ARG A 132 15.57 12.55 6.38
CA ARG A 132 15.13 13.37 7.52
C ARG A 132 14.60 12.51 8.66
N SER A 133 14.30 13.16 9.78
CA SER A 133 13.50 12.58 10.85
C SER A 133 12.01 12.79 10.59
N TYR A 134 11.23 11.79 10.99
CA TYR A 134 9.77 11.75 10.98
C TYR A 134 9.29 11.41 12.39
N GLU A 135 8.36 12.20 12.91
CA GLU A 135 7.72 11.96 14.21
C GLU A 135 6.43 11.17 13.99
N VAL A 136 6.25 10.07 14.73
CA VAL A 136 5.04 9.25 14.66
C VAL A 136 3.87 10.03 15.24
N ASP A 137 2.80 10.14 14.47
CA ASP A 137 1.51 10.66 14.94
C ASP A 137 0.73 9.50 15.61
N PRO A 138 0.58 9.49 16.94
CA PRO A 138 -0.10 8.41 17.64
C PRO A 138 -1.61 8.34 17.35
N ASP A 139 -2.24 9.46 17.01
CA ASP A 139 -3.69 9.56 16.78
C ASP A 139 -4.08 9.03 15.39
N GLN A 140 -3.15 9.12 14.43
CA GLN A 140 -3.31 8.56 13.08
C GLN A 140 -2.72 7.15 12.92
N SER A 141 -2.06 6.63 13.96
CA SER A 141 -1.38 5.34 13.95
C SER A 141 -2.15 4.30 14.77
N THR A 142 -1.98 3.02 14.45
CA THR A 142 -2.65 1.92 15.13
C THR A 142 -1.76 0.68 15.22
N ILE A 143 -1.77 0.02 16.38
CA ILE A 143 -1.24 -1.34 16.56
C ILE A 143 -2.37 -2.23 17.04
N GLN A 144 -2.78 -3.19 16.22
CA GLN A 144 -3.80 -4.17 16.54
C GLN A 144 -3.17 -5.53 16.81
N TRP A 145 -3.73 -6.29 17.75
CA TRP A 145 -3.25 -7.61 18.15
C TRP A 145 -4.35 -8.66 18.07
N TRP A 146 -3.99 -9.93 17.80
CA TRP A 146 -4.88 -11.10 17.86
C TRP A 146 -4.25 -12.24 18.66
N GLY A 147 -4.92 -12.64 19.73
CA GLY A 147 -4.61 -13.82 20.54
C GLY A 147 -5.64 -14.93 20.31
N ARG A 148 -5.20 -16.19 20.34
CA ARG A 148 -6.04 -17.33 19.97
C ARG A 148 -5.94 -18.48 20.97
N ASN A 149 -7.01 -19.23 21.09
CA ASN A 149 -7.04 -20.55 21.70
C ASN A 149 -7.86 -21.51 20.81
N PRO A 150 -8.02 -22.80 21.18
CA PRO A 150 -8.77 -23.76 20.35
C PRO A 150 -10.24 -23.38 20.09
N ASN A 151 -10.82 -22.50 20.91
CA ASN A 151 -12.26 -22.24 20.93
C ASN A 151 -12.61 -20.81 20.47
N THR A 152 -11.68 -19.86 20.57
CA THR A 152 -11.96 -18.45 20.32
C THR A 152 -10.71 -17.66 19.93
N THR A 153 -10.97 -16.46 19.41
CA THR A 153 -9.97 -15.44 19.10
C THR A 153 -10.39 -14.15 19.79
N HIS A 154 -9.43 -13.46 20.40
CA HIS A 154 -9.60 -12.13 20.93
C HIS A 154 -8.68 -11.16 20.21
N PHE A 155 -9.17 -9.94 19.96
CA PHE A 155 -8.39 -8.90 19.34
C PHE A 155 -8.68 -7.53 19.91
N GLY A 156 -7.73 -6.62 19.78
CA GLY A 156 -7.82 -5.26 20.27
C GLY A 156 -6.62 -4.42 19.87
N ASN A 157 -6.46 -3.27 20.52
CA ASN A 157 -5.38 -2.34 20.22
C ASN A 157 -4.36 -2.26 21.37
N VAL A 158 -3.12 -1.94 21.03
CA VAL A 158 -2.10 -1.41 21.94
C VAL A 158 -1.93 0.08 21.63
N GLY A 159 -1.84 0.93 22.65
CA GLY A 159 -1.65 2.37 22.46
C GLY A 159 -0.24 2.68 21.98
N ILE A 160 -0.10 3.69 21.13
CA ILE A 160 1.18 4.28 20.78
C ILE A 160 1.34 5.52 21.65
N ALA A 161 2.45 5.62 22.36
CA ALA A 161 2.76 6.80 23.18
C ALA A 161 3.47 7.87 22.36
N LYS A 162 4.48 7.44 21.58
CA LYS A 162 5.32 8.29 20.71
C LYS A 162 6.18 7.42 19.81
N GLY A 163 6.80 8.03 18.82
CA GLY A 163 7.86 7.39 18.05
C GLY A 163 8.60 8.38 17.17
N GLU A 164 9.80 8.01 16.77
CA GLU A 164 10.62 8.77 15.83
C GLU A 164 11.31 7.79 14.88
N MET A 165 11.36 8.14 13.61
CA MET A 165 12.06 7.40 12.57
C MET A 165 12.98 8.35 11.81
N THR A 166 14.24 8.00 11.67
CA THR A 166 15.19 8.74 10.84
C THR A 166 15.48 7.93 9.59
N VAL A 167 15.30 8.57 8.43
CA VAL A 167 15.65 8.02 7.12
C VAL A 167 16.98 8.63 6.68
N ASN A 168 17.93 7.77 6.30
CA ASN A 168 19.19 8.17 5.66
C ASN A 168 19.49 7.20 4.52
N ASP A 169 19.52 7.70 3.30
CA ASP A 169 19.77 6.94 2.07
C ASP A 169 18.86 5.71 1.94
N GLY A 170 17.58 5.90 2.27
CA GLY A 170 16.56 4.85 2.29
C GLY A 170 16.67 3.89 3.47
N ILE A 171 17.67 3.99 4.34
CA ILE A 171 17.75 3.19 5.57
C ILE A 171 17.00 3.91 6.69
N ILE A 172 16.09 3.18 7.35
CA ILE A 172 15.31 3.69 8.47
C ILE A 172 15.86 3.13 9.78
N THR A 173 16.06 4.01 10.76
CA THR A 173 16.33 3.66 12.16
C THR A 173 15.39 4.46 13.05
N GLY A 174 15.18 4.05 14.30
CA GLY A 174 14.29 4.79 15.19
C GLY A 174 13.69 3.93 16.29
N ALA A 175 12.63 4.43 16.90
CA ALA A 175 11.89 3.69 17.92
C ALA A 175 10.42 4.06 17.97
N VAL A 176 9.58 3.09 18.31
CA VAL A 176 8.16 3.29 18.65
C VAL A 176 7.94 2.83 20.08
N HIS A 177 7.33 3.70 20.89
CA HIS A 177 6.98 3.47 22.27
C HIS A 177 5.49 3.20 22.38
N MET A 178 5.13 2.13 23.07
CA MET A 178 3.75 1.68 23.23
C MET A 178 3.34 1.79 24.68
N ASP A 179 2.18 2.40 24.91
CA ASP A 179 1.54 2.45 26.22
C ASP A 179 0.69 1.19 26.41
N MET A 180 1.17 0.32 27.30
CA MET A 180 0.51 -0.94 27.62
C MET A 180 -0.63 -0.77 28.63
N ASP A 181 -0.69 0.35 29.35
CA ASP A 181 -1.79 0.65 30.28
C ASP A 181 -3.09 0.96 29.53
N VAL A 182 -3.02 1.35 28.26
CA VAL A 182 -4.20 1.60 27.41
C VAL A 182 -4.54 0.44 26.47
N ILE A 183 -4.01 -0.76 26.72
CA ILE A 183 -4.38 -1.95 25.94
C ILE A 183 -5.90 -2.21 26.02
N THR A 184 -6.50 -2.51 24.87
CA THR A 184 -7.95 -2.72 24.72
C THR A 184 -8.28 -4.10 24.16
N ASN A 185 -9.54 -4.50 24.26
CA ASN A 185 -10.13 -5.62 23.53
C ASN A 185 -11.39 -5.14 22.80
N ILE A 186 -11.49 -5.38 21.50
CA ILE A 186 -12.60 -4.90 20.65
C ILE A 186 -13.73 -5.93 20.61
N ASN A 187 -13.42 -7.20 20.38
CA ASN A 187 -14.44 -8.19 20.02
C ASN A 187 -15.34 -8.66 21.18
N LEU A 188 -15.02 -8.29 22.42
CA LEU A 188 -15.90 -8.48 23.57
C LEU A 188 -16.59 -7.19 24.01
N GLU A 189 -16.61 -6.12 23.21
CA GLU A 189 -17.28 -4.88 23.58
C GLU A 189 -18.73 -5.11 24.06
N GLY A 190 -19.06 -4.56 25.23
CA GLY A 190 -20.36 -4.75 25.89
C GLY A 190 -20.53 -6.09 26.63
N ASN A 191 -19.59 -7.03 26.50
CA ASN A 191 -19.61 -8.30 27.23
C ASN A 191 -18.95 -8.16 28.61
N ARG A 192 -19.53 -8.80 29.63
CA ARG A 192 -18.98 -8.85 31.01
C ARG A 192 -17.55 -9.38 31.10
N LEU A 193 -17.10 -10.17 30.12
CA LEU A 193 -15.75 -10.75 30.07
C LEU A 193 -14.69 -9.77 29.55
N GLN A 194 -15.07 -8.69 28.86
CA GLN A 194 -14.12 -7.70 28.35
C GLN A 194 -13.24 -7.09 29.45
N PRO A 195 -13.78 -6.54 30.56
CA PRO A 195 -12.95 -6.00 31.62
C PRO A 195 -12.11 -7.08 32.31
N VAL A 196 -12.60 -8.32 32.40
CA VAL A 196 -11.87 -9.45 32.98
C VAL A 196 -10.66 -9.80 32.13
N LEU A 197 -10.84 -9.90 30.80
CA LEU A 197 -9.75 -10.17 29.87
C LEU A 197 -8.69 -9.05 29.90
N ILE A 198 -9.12 -7.79 29.84
CA ILE A 198 -8.20 -6.65 29.88
C ILE A 198 -7.41 -6.63 31.19
N ALA A 199 -8.06 -6.87 32.33
CA ALA A 199 -7.38 -6.96 33.62
C ALA A 199 -6.36 -8.12 33.65
N HIS A 200 -6.70 -9.26 33.04
CA HIS A 200 -5.80 -10.41 32.97
C HIS A 200 -4.59 -10.16 32.07
N LEU A 201 -4.77 -9.54 30.90
CA LEU A 201 -3.67 -9.13 30.02
C LEU A 201 -2.69 -8.18 30.75
N LYS A 202 -3.21 -7.33 31.63
CA LYS A 202 -2.40 -6.37 32.41
C LYS A 202 -1.65 -6.99 33.60
N SER A 203 -2.06 -8.18 34.04
CA SER A 203 -1.51 -8.88 35.21
C SER A 203 -0.13 -9.52 34.95
N ASP A 204 0.45 -10.12 35.98
CA ASP A 204 1.72 -10.84 35.95
C ASP A 204 1.69 -12.15 35.14
N ASP A 205 0.50 -12.69 34.86
CA ASP A 205 0.33 -13.80 33.91
C ASP A 205 0.71 -13.40 32.48
N PHE A 206 0.54 -12.12 32.15
CA PHE A 206 0.79 -11.56 30.82
C PHE A 206 1.80 -10.39 30.87
N PHE A 207 1.37 -9.17 30.63
CA PHE A 207 2.27 -8.05 30.32
C PHE A 207 2.82 -7.33 31.57
N LEU A 208 2.25 -7.59 32.74
CA LEU A 208 2.66 -6.99 34.02
C LEU A 208 2.82 -5.46 33.95
N THR A 209 1.82 -4.83 33.34
CA THR A 209 1.81 -3.41 32.97
C THR A 209 2.09 -2.46 34.13
N ARG A 210 1.66 -2.82 35.35
CA ARG A 210 1.98 -2.07 36.58
C ARG A 210 3.49 -1.85 36.79
N LEU A 211 4.35 -2.79 36.42
CA LEU A 211 5.82 -2.65 36.54
C LEU A 211 6.48 -2.31 35.20
N PHE A 212 5.82 -2.66 34.09
CA PHE A 212 6.30 -2.44 32.74
C PHE A 212 5.21 -1.75 31.90
N PRO A 213 4.90 -0.47 32.17
CA PRO A 213 3.80 0.25 31.50
C PRO A 213 4.13 0.54 30.05
N GLU A 214 5.41 0.55 29.69
CA GLU A 214 5.89 0.77 28.32
C GLU A 214 6.41 -0.54 27.72
N ALA A 215 5.97 -0.83 26.49
CA ALA A 215 6.70 -1.67 25.57
C ALA A 215 7.40 -0.78 24.52
N ARG A 216 8.50 -1.25 23.92
CA ARG A 216 9.28 -0.47 22.96
C ARG A 216 9.78 -1.33 21.82
N PHE A 217 9.68 -0.84 20.58
CA PHE A 217 10.34 -1.44 19.43
C PHE A 217 11.42 -0.49 18.92
N ASP A 218 12.68 -0.91 19.03
CA ASP A 218 13.82 -0.20 18.48
C ASP A 218 14.11 -0.72 17.06
N ILE A 219 13.88 0.12 16.06
CA ILE A 219 14.21 -0.16 14.66
C ILE A 219 15.72 0.02 14.51
N THR A 220 16.44 -1.10 14.54
CA THR A 220 17.89 -1.08 14.41
C THR A 220 18.33 -0.90 12.97
N HIS A 221 17.53 -1.41 12.03
CA HIS A 221 17.78 -1.32 10.59
C HIS A 221 16.50 -1.62 9.83
N ALA A 222 16.06 -0.73 8.95
CA ALA A 222 15.07 -1.06 7.93
C ALA A 222 15.57 -0.62 6.57
N GLU A 223 15.51 -1.50 5.58
CA GLU A 223 16.04 -1.25 4.25
C GLU A 223 15.03 -1.60 3.16
N PRO A 224 15.05 -0.90 2.02
CA PRO A 224 14.18 -1.23 0.91
C PRO A 224 14.55 -2.60 0.35
N VAL A 225 13.52 -3.36 -0.05
CA VAL A 225 13.74 -4.55 -0.87
C VAL A 225 14.20 -4.16 -2.27
N GLU A 226 14.72 -5.14 -3.02
CA GLU A 226 15.01 -4.93 -4.44
C GLU A 226 13.73 -4.51 -5.18
N LYS A 227 13.74 -3.29 -5.75
CA LYS A 227 12.59 -2.62 -6.37
C LYS A 227 11.42 -2.44 -5.40
N PRO A 228 11.41 -1.35 -4.60
CA PRO A 228 10.41 -1.13 -3.57
C PRO A 228 9.07 -0.66 -4.16
N PHE A 229 8.31 -1.56 -4.80
CA PHE A 229 7.00 -1.24 -5.35
C PHE A 229 6.01 -0.81 -4.25
N LEU A 230 5.19 0.21 -4.52
CA LEU A 230 4.30 0.80 -3.51
C LEU A 230 3.14 -0.12 -3.08
N SER A 231 2.81 -1.15 -3.86
CA SER A 231 1.63 -2.01 -3.64
C SER A 231 1.94 -3.34 -2.94
N VAL A 232 3.17 -3.55 -2.48
CA VAL A 232 3.62 -4.80 -1.84
C VAL A 232 4.56 -4.47 -0.67
N PRO A 233 4.85 -5.41 0.25
CA PRO A 233 5.87 -5.18 1.26
C PRO A 233 7.21 -4.84 0.60
N ASN A 234 7.68 -3.63 0.86
CA ASN A 234 8.77 -2.98 0.14
C ASN A 234 9.95 -2.60 1.05
N TYR A 235 9.83 -2.87 2.34
CA TYR A 235 10.90 -2.72 3.33
C TYR A 235 11.05 -3.99 4.17
N ARG A 236 12.30 -4.38 4.41
CA ARG A 236 12.67 -5.35 5.44
C ARG A 236 13.01 -4.58 6.71
N VAL A 237 12.28 -4.82 7.79
CA VAL A 237 12.47 -4.17 9.08
C VAL A 237 13.10 -5.15 10.06
N GLU A 238 14.17 -4.74 10.72
CA GLU A 238 14.82 -5.44 11.82
C GLU A 238 14.92 -4.54 13.04
N GLY A 239 14.65 -5.13 14.21
CA GLY A 239 14.72 -4.39 15.45
C GLY A 239 14.75 -5.26 16.69
N ALA A 240 14.76 -4.58 17.84
CA ALA A 240 14.63 -5.20 19.14
C ALA A 240 13.27 -4.80 19.74
N LEU A 241 12.41 -5.80 19.97
CA LEU A 241 11.15 -5.62 20.67
C LEU A 241 11.37 -5.88 22.16
N ARG A 242 10.99 -4.92 22.99
CA ARG A 242 11.03 -4.98 24.44
C ARG A 242 9.61 -5.05 24.98
N ILE A 243 9.28 -6.17 25.63
CA ILE A 243 7.99 -6.40 26.29
C ILE A 243 8.30 -6.97 27.67
N ARG A 244 7.61 -6.48 28.71
CA ARG A 244 7.75 -6.96 30.09
C ARG A 244 9.21 -6.97 30.57
N GLY A 245 9.97 -5.93 30.20
CA GLY A 245 11.38 -5.78 30.57
C GLY A 245 12.38 -6.65 29.80
N ILE A 246 11.93 -7.66 29.04
CA ILE A 246 12.75 -8.55 28.22
C ILE A 246 12.86 -7.96 26.82
N SER A 247 14.08 -7.95 26.24
CA SER A 247 14.32 -7.53 24.86
C SER A 247 14.71 -8.73 24.00
N ALA A 248 14.09 -8.86 22.83
CA ALA A 248 14.45 -9.88 21.85
C ALA A 248 14.34 -9.34 20.42
N LYS A 249 15.14 -9.91 19.50
CA LYS A 249 15.14 -9.51 18.08
C LYS A 249 13.79 -9.82 17.43
N GLN A 250 13.24 -8.89 16.67
CA GLN A 250 12.05 -9.10 15.87
C GLN A 250 12.26 -8.45 14.50
N GLY A 251 11.97 -9.21 13.44
CA GLY A 251 12.01 -8.70 12.08
C GLY A 251 10.71 -9.02 11.35
N PHE A 252 10.35 -8.18 10.39
CA PHE A 252 9.13 -8.31 9.58
C PHE A 252 9.26 -7.53 8.27
N MET A 253 8.32 -7.74 7.37
CA MET A 253 8.20 -6.94 6.15
C MET A 253 7.16 -5.84 6.36
N ALA A 254 7.40 -4.67 5.79
CA ALA A 254 6.46 -3.55 5.80
C ALA A 254 6.27 -2.99 4.39
N THR A 255 5.08 -2.45 4.12
CA THR A 255 4.80 -1.59 2.97
C THR A 255 4.85 -0.15 3.43
N ILE A 256 5.74 0.65 2.83
CA ILE A 256 5.90 2.06 3.12
C ILE A 256 5.53 2.88 1.87
N ALA A 257 4.80 3.97 2.06
CA ALA A 257 4.43 4.94 1.04
C ALA A 257 4.58 6.37 1.58
N ASN A 258 4.82 7.34 0.71
CA ASN A 258 4.73 8.76 1.06
C ASN A 258 3.27 9.14 1.28
N THR A 259 3.00 10.00 2.26
CA THR A 259 1.68 10.63 2.41
C THR A 259 1.59 11.90 1.55
N PRO A 260 0.37 12.39 1.24
CA PRO A 260 0.19 13.66 0.54
C PRO A 260 0.80 14.87 1.26
N GLU A 261 0.94 14.84 2.59
CA GLU A 261 1.57 15.93 3.36
C GLU A 261 3.09 15.74 3.57
N ASN A 262 3.77 15.02 2.68
CA ASN A 262 5.22 14.71 2.76
C ASN A 262 5.64 13.94 4.03
N GLY A 263 4.72 13.16 4.62
CA GLY A 263 5.02 12.19 5.66
C GLY A 263 5.27 10.79 5.08
N LEU A 264 5.39 9.79 5.96
CA LEU A 264 5.33 8.38 5.59
C LEU A 264 4.13 7.67 6.22
N ALA A 265 3.58 6.72 5.47
CA ALA A 265 2.67 5.71 5.96
C ALA A 265 3.35 4.35 5.85
N ALA A 266 3.44 3.61 6.96
CA ALA A 266 3.95 2.25 7.00
C ALA A 266 2.87 1.28 7.46
N GLU A 267 2.74 0.15 6.78
CA GLU A 267 1.84 -0.94 7.15
C GLU A 267 2.60 -2.26 7.24
N ALA A 268 2.37 -3.03 8.31
CA ALA A 268 3.00 -4.32 8.52
C ALA A 268 2.04 -5.32 9.16
N HIS A 269 2.21 -6.59 8.78
CA HIS A 269 1.44 -7.72 9.28
C HIS A 269 2.41 -8.85 9.64
N PHE A 270 2.46 -9.26 10.90
CA PHE A 270 3.40 -10.29 11.35
C PHE A 270 2.94 -10.97 12.65
N ASP A 271 3.51 -12.14 12.92
CA ASP A 271 3.31 -12.86 14.18
C ASP A 271 4.55 -12.77 15.07
N ILE A 272 4.35 -12.85 16.39
CA ILE A 272 5.41 -13.08 17.37
C ILE A 272 5.07 -14.29 18.25
N ASP A 273 6.10 -15.03 18.69
CA ASP A 273 5.98 -15.99 19.79
C ASP A 273 6.12 -15.25 21.13
N ARG A 274 5.02 -15.10 21.86
CA ARG A 274 4.95 -14.36 23.13
C ARG A 274 5.84 -14.95 24.23
N THR A 275 6.17 -16.23 24.14
CA THR A 275 6.96 -16.93 25.17
C THR A 275 8.41 -16.43 25.20
N ARG A 276 8.90 -15.84 24.11
CA ARG A 276 10.23 -15.19 24.03
C ARG A 276 10.37 -13.99 24.96
N TRP A 277 9.25 -13.42 25.42
CA TRP A 277 9.18 -12.31 26.37
C TRP A 277 8.65 -12.75 27.75
N GLY A 278 8.73 -14.04 28.07
CA GLY A 278 8.33 -14.58 29.36
C GLY A 278 6.81 -14.59 29.59
N VAL A 279 6.00 -14.25 28.59
CA VAL A 279 4.54 -14.37 28.65
C VAL A 279 4.20 -15.83 28.37
N ILE A 280 4.19 -16.67 29.40
CA ILE A 280 4.05 -18.13 29.23
C ILE A 280 2.67 -18.68 29.61
N TYR A 281 1.80 -17.89 30.26
CA TYR A 281 0.48 -18.33 30.71
C TYR A 281 -0.27 -19.10 29.60
N GLY A 282 -0.86 -20.25 29.91
CA GLY A 282 -1.64 -21.03 28.95
C GLY A 282 -0.84 -21.71 27.84
N SER A 283 0.48 -21.62 27.84
CA SER A 283 1.34 -22.32 26.86
C SER A 283 1.56 -23.78 27.26
N ALA A 284 1.20 -24.70 26.37
CA ALA A 284 1.41 -26.13 26.58
C ALA A 284 2.89 -26.56 26.55
N ARG A 285 3.82 -25.64 26.21
CA ARG A 285 5.26 -25.88 26.32
C ARG A 285 5.77 -25.81 27.76
N PHE A 286 5.04 -25.12 28.64
CA PHE A 286 5.46 -24.83 30.01
C PHE A 286 4.50 -25.39 31.06
N PHE A 287 3.26 -25.70 30.67
CA PHE A 287 2.21 -26.15 31.57
C PHE A 287 1.47 -27.36 31.01
N GLU A 288 0.96 -28.19 31.90
CA GLU A 288 0.14 -29.37 31.58
C GLU A 288 -1.28 -29.19 32.12
N HIS A 289 -2.22 -30.01 31.64
CA HIS A 289 -3.62 -30.04 32.10
C HIS A 289 -4.36 -28.69 32.04
N LEU A 290 -4.05 -27.85 31.05
CA LEU A 290 -4.50 -26.47 30.93
C LEU A 290 -6.02 -26.28 30.73
N GLY A 291 -6.72 -27.25 30.13
CA GLY A 291 -8.15 -27.14 29.83
C GLY A 291 -8.50 -25.84 29.08
N MET A 292 -9.43 -25.07 29.62
CA MET A 292 -9.88 -23.79 29.04
C MET A 292 -8.84 -22.66 29.11
N HIS A 293 -7.74 -22.85 29.86
CA HIS A 293 -6.66 -21.87 29.99
C HIS A 293 -5.60 -22.03 28.90
N LEU A 294 -5.72 -23.00 28.00
CA LEU A 294 -4.78 -23.15 26.89
C LEU A 294 -4.88 -21.93 25.97
N VAL A 295 -3.74 -21.33 25.63
CA VAL A 295 -3.62 -20.15 24.76
C VAL A 295 -2.42 -20.38 23.85
N PHE A 296 -2.61 -20.19 22.54
CA PHE A 296 -1.53 -20.38 21.57
C PHE A 296 -0.40 -19.36 21.78
N ASP A 297 0.82 -19.76 21.44
CA ASP A 297 2.02 -18.95 21.67
C ASP A 297 2.15 -17.79 20.66
N LEU A 298 1.62 -17.98 19.46
CA LEU A 298 1.68 -16.95 18.40
C LEU A 298 0.58 -15.90 18.59
N ILE A 299 1.00 -14.63 18.57
CA ILE A 299 0.13 -13.45 18.55
C ILE A 299 0.36 -12.75 17.21
N SER A 300 -0.73 -12.44 16.51
CA SER A 300 -0.66 -11.69 15.25
C SER A 300 -0.78 -10.20 15.51
N PHE A 301 -0.08 -9.42 14.71
CA PHE A 301 -0.12 -7.96 14.73
C PHE A 301 -0.42 -7.41 13.34
N GLN A 302 -1.27 -6.38 13.32
CA GLN A 302 -1.45 -5.46 12.20
C GLN A 302 -1.05 -4.08 12.70
N VAL A 303 -0.09 -3.47 12.02
CA VAL A 303 0.48 -2.18 12.42
C VAL A 303 0.30 -1.21 11.27
N ARG A 304 -0.19 -0.02 11.58
CA ARG A 304 -0.20 1.15 10.70
C ARG A 304 0.45 2.30 11.43
N ILE A 305 1.51 2.86 10.87
CA ILE A 305 2.21 4.03 11.40
C ILE A 305 2.08 5.16 10.38
N ILE A 306 1.64 6.32 10.85
CA ILE A 306 1.70 7.60 10.14
C ILE A 306 2.73 8.47 10.84
N ALA A 307 3.63 9.09 10.09
CA ALA A 307 4.69 9.94 10.64
C ALA A 307 5.04 11.09 9.69
N PHE A 308 5.44 12.25 10.25
CA PHE A 308 5.67 13.49 9.50
C PHE A 308 7.01 14.15 9.79
#